data_AF-A0A1A8PCW7-F1
#
_entry.id   AF-A0A1A8PCW7-F1
#
_cell.length_a   1.000
_cell.length_b   1.000
_cell.length_c   1.000
_cell.angle_alpha   90.00
_cell.angle_beta   90.00
_cell.angle_gamma   90.00
#
_symmetry.space_group_name_H-M   'P 1'
#
loop_
_entity.id
_entity.type
_entity.pdbx_description
1 polymer ?
#
loop_
_entity_poly.entity_id
_entity_poly.type
_entity_poly.pdbx_seq_one_letter_code
_entity_poly.pdbx_strand_id
1 'polypeptide(L)'
;MKVARVAFYVSALGLLVVGLRELLTGFEENRCSMTYMFEYPEYRRVALPRRMARSYPAYGLYLYGEGLYAQETRHLKLTGTPVLFLPGNAGSYKQARSLGSVALRKAENMEGGIHLNVFTVDFNEELVALYGGSLLRQTHFLHESIKAILRLYKHLKNPPQSVAIVGHSMGGVVARALFTLPRFNPHLVSLIITQASPHLAPVLGLDPFLLEFYAAVRQKWVNQANKLRNVTVVSIGGGYRDYQVRSGLTSLPCPPGDPNKLSLVVTAVPRTWVSTDHLSIVWCKELVLATVRAFFDLINTEIRQFTEHSDRKLSVLNHHFMRHPVRMVGDIQDTFVSFSDFPEAWTEVHTLRLSYSTPTEGHVRYFLFALSSRRTAYSHFYCRSNNLETSSWVFGCVQRNGSSCVKAVDLSSGTELLPPYKVLILRLGDLSSVSHLVVSASNLNGKPVTVDCEWQRQEAQTLTVSVPHVLSLGFTASEVLVNSSGLLHNIQLLHFHQVYQAFRISLVSQCKVTKDRLPSVYRMKVPWFREDSFTTVSVPSVAEISGMLHTSRPDNTSSVLLQLHTAPNCQYKVPQPTCQTF
;
A
#
# COMPACT_ATOMS: atom_id res chain seq x y z
N MET A 1 6.98 -6.37 52.71
CA MET A 1 6.35 -5.25 51.95
C MET A 1 7.35 -4.25 51.36
N LYS A 2 8.35 -3.73 52.11
CA LYS A 2 9.35 -2.78 51.56
C LYS A 2 10.22 -3.37 50.44
N VAL A 3 10.72 -4.59 50.62
CA VAL A 3 11.56 -5.29 49.62
C VAL A 3 10.81 -5.53 48.31
N ALA A 4 9.54 -5.95 48.38
CA ALA A 4 8.71 -6.16 47.19
C ALA A 4 8.44 -4.86 46.41
N ARG A 5 8.24 -3.73 47.11
CA ARG A 5 8.09 -2.41 46.45
C ARG A 5 9.38 -1.97 45.77
N VAL A 6 10.52 -2.14 46.45
CA VAL A 6 11.83 -1.82 45.85
C VAL A 6 12.09 -2.68 44.63
N ALA A 7 11.84 -3.99 44.72
CA ALA A 7 11.97 -4.90 43.58
C ALA A 7 11.07 -4.47 42.40
N PHE A 8 9.81 -4.12 42.66
CA PHE A 8 8.90 -3.62 41.64
C PHE A 8 9.41 -2.34 40.95
N TYR A 9 9.85 -1.33 41.71
CA TYR A 9 10.37 -0.09 41.13
C TYR A 9 11.68 -0.31 40.34
N VAL A 10 12.57 -1.18 40.84
CA VAL A 10 13.80 -1.54 40.13
C VAL A 10 13.47 -2.27 38.82
N SER A 11 12.53 -3.22 38.84
CA SER A 11 12.06 -3.88 37.62
C SER A 11 11.41 -2.91 36.64
N ALA A 12 10.54 -2.00 37.12
CA ALA A 12 9.89 -1.00 36.27
C ALA A 12 10.92 -0.03 35.65
N LEU A 13 11.92 0.40 36.42
CA LEU A 13 13.01 1.23 35.91
C LEU A 13 13.85 0.46 34.88
N GLY A 14 14.13 -0.82 35.14
CA GLY A 14 14.81 -1.70 34.18
C GLY A 14 14.07 -1.78 32.84
N LEU A 15 12.75 -2.05 32.87
CA LEU A 15 11.90 -2.07 31.68
C LEU A 15 11.86 -0.71 30.98
N LEU A 16 11.81 0.40 31.73
CA LEU A 16 11.86 1.75 31.16
C LEU A 16 13.19 2.01 30.44
N VAL A 17 14.32 1.62 31.03
CA VAL A 17 15.65 1.77 30.42
C VAL A 17 15.77 0.90 29.16
N VAL A 18 15.25 -0.33 29.19
CA VAL A 18 15.21 -1.22 28.01
C VAL A 18 14.35 -0.60 26.91
N GLY A 19 13.13 -0.13 27.24
CA GLY A 19 12.25 0.54 26.30
C GLY A 19 12.85 1.82 25.71
N LEU A 20 13.55 2.63 26.53
CA LEU A 20 14.24 3.83 26.07
C LEU A 20 15.42 3.50 25.17
N ARG A 21 16.20 2.46 25.51
CA ARG A 21 17.28 1.97 24.64
C ARG A 21 16.73 1.55 23.28
N GLU A 22 15.67 0.74 23.24
CA GLU A 22 15.08 0.31 21.97
C GLU A 22 14.51 1.50 21.18
N LEU A 23 13.89 2.47 21.84
CA LEU A 23 13.43 3.69 21.17
C LEU A 23 14.58 4.52 20.57
N LEU A 24 15.76 4.52 21.21
CA LEU A 24 16.93 5.29 20.78
C LEU A 24 17.88 4.53 19.85
N THR A 25 17.86 3.19 19.85
CA THR A 25 18.81 2.37 19.08
C THR A 25 18.16 1.36 18.15
N GLY A 26 16.87 1.06 18.32
CA GLY A 26 16.10 0.10 17.53
C GLY A 26 15.52 0.70 16.24
N PHE A 27 16.18 1.71 15.67
CA PHE A 27 15.72 2.30 14.42
C PHE A 27 16.01 1.33 13.28
N GLU A 28 14.97 0.97 12.52
CA GLU A 28 15.18 0.47 11.16
C GLU A 28 15.99 1.53 10.37
N GLU A 29 16.61 1.18 9.25
CA GLU A 29 17.16 2.20 8.36
C GLU A 29 16.02 2.86 7.57
N ASN A 30 16.16 4.15 7.23
CA ASN A 30 15.18 4.79 6.35
C ASN A 30 15.42 4.31 4.92
N ARG A 31 14.57 3.40 4.45
CA ARG A 31 14.63 2.85 3.09
C ARG A 31 13.79 3.64 2.09
N CYS A 32 13.10 4.68 2.54
CA CYS A 32 12.31 5.49 1.65
C CYS A 32 13.18 6.47 0.84
N SER A 33 12.98 6.50 -0.48
CA SER A 33 13.68 7.45 -1.34
C SER A 33 13.12 8.85 -1.14
N MET A 34 14.01 9.85 -1.11
CA MET A 34 13.60 11.24 -1.02
C MET A 34 12.93 11.72 -2.32
N THR A 35 11.86 12.50 -2.18
CA THR A 35 11.32 13.32 -3.27
C THR A 35 12.07 14.63 -3.37
N TYR A 36 12.29 15.08 -4.60
CA TYR A 36 12.95 16.35 -4.88
C TYR A 36 12.01 17.21 -5.73
N MET A 37 11.99 18.50 -5.42
CA MET A 37 11.38 19.48 -6.29
C MET A 37 12.29 19.70 -7.49
N PHE A 38 11.71 19.80 -8.68
CA PHE A 38 12.50 19.95 -9.90
C PHE A 38 12.92 21.41 -10.11
N GLU A 39 12.09 22.35 -9.65
CA GLU A 39 12.41 23.77 -9.58
C GLU A 39 12.09 24.34 -8.19
N TYR A 40 12.31 25.65 -8.01
CA TYR A 40 12.05 26.30 -6.73
C TYR A 40 10.55 26.30 -6.40
N PRO A 41 10.15 25.76 -5.23
CA PRO A 41 8.74 25.69 -4.87
C PRO A 41 8.17 27.06 -4.53
N GLU A 42 7.10 27.44 -5.21
CA GLU A 42 6.34 28.66 -4.97
C GLU A 42 4.96 28.35 -4.36
N TYR A 43 4.52 29.23 -3.46
CA TYR A 43 3.24 29.09 -2.77
C TYR A 43 2.42 30.36 -2.97
N ARG A 44 1.51 30.31 -3.95
CA ARG A 44 0.68 31.45 -4.31
C ARG A 44 -0.51 31.55 -3.38
N ARG A 45 -0.56 32.59 -2.55
CA ARG A 45 -1.68 32.81 -1.62
C ARG A 45 -2.99 33.04 -2.40
N VAL A 46 -4.03 32.30 -2.03
CA VAL A 46 -5.39 32.46 -2.55
C VAL A 46 -6.10 33.54 -1.75
N ALA A 47 -6.68 34.52 -2.45
CA ALA A 47 -7.42 35.59 -1.82
C ALA A 47 -8.72 35.06 -1.20
N LEU A 48 -8.83 35.19 0.12
CA LEU A 48 -10.02 34.78 0.87
C LEU A 48 -11.04 35.92 0.93
N PRO A 49 -12.36 35.64 1.00
CA PRO A 49 -13.35 36.67 1.25
C PRO A 49 -13.03 37.49 2.51
N ARG A 50 -13.26 38.81 2.49
CA ARG A 50 -12.90 39.72 3.60
C ARG A 50 -13.37 39.23 4.98
N ARG A 51 -14.58 38.69 5.06
CA ARG A 51 -15.15 38.13 6.31
C ARG A 51 -14.33 36.94 6.82
N MET A 52 -13.92 36.04 5.93
CA MET A 52 -13.10 34.88 6.26
C MET A 52 -11.69 35.31 6.69
N ALA A 53 -11.05 36.19 5.91
CA ALA A 53 -9.72 36.72 6.25
C ALA A 53 -9.69 37.39 7.63
N ARG A 54 -10.76 38.11 8.02
CA ARG A 54 -10.89 38.69 9.36
C ARG A 54 -11.13 37.65 10.46
N SER A 55 -11.85 36.57 10.16
CA SER A 55 -12.18 35.52 11.14
C SER A 55 -10.99 34.58 11.41
N TYR A 56 -10.12 34.42 10.41
CA TYR A 56 -8.95 33.52 10.45
C TYR A 56 -7.68 34.25 9.97
N PRO A 57 -7.25 35.31 10.66
CA PRO A 57 -6.13 36.14 10.20
C PRO A 57 -4.79 35.40 10.19
N ALA A 58 -4.64 34.39 11.06
CA ALA A 58 -3.44 33.57 11.17
C ALA A 58 -3.38 32.42 10.15
N TYR A 59 -4.51 32.08 9.51
CA TYR A 59 -4.55 30.95 8.58
C TYR A 59 -4.42 31.40 7.13
N GLY A 60 -3.94 30.49 6.29
CA GLY A 60 -3.68 30.75 4.88
C GLY A 60 -4.13 29.61 3.98
N LEU A 61 -4.42 29.94 2.72
CA LEU A 61 -4.68 28.99 1.65
C LEU A 61 -3.73 29.34 0.51
N TYR A 62 -3.03 28.34 -0.01
CA TYR A 62 -2.01 28.52 -1.03
C TYR A 62 -2.21 27.51 -2.17
N LEU A 63 -1.90 27.94 -3.39
CA LEU A 63 -1.68 27.06 -4.53
C LEU A 63 -0.18 26.79 -4.64
N TYR A 64 0.21 25.52 -4.71
CA TYR A 64 1.58 25.12 -5.00
C TYR A 64 1.88 25.25 -6.49
N GLY A 65 3.09 25.73 -6.83
CA GLY A 65 3.59 25.74 -8.19
C GLY A 65 5.12 25.73 -8.24
N GLU A 66 5.66 25.38 -9.40
CA GLU A 66 7.09 25.41 -9.71
C GLU A 66 7.25 26.03 -11.11
N GLY A 67 8.32 26.78 -11.33
CA GLY A 67 8.72 27.22 -12.67
C GLY A 67 7.67 27.94 -13.48
N LEU A 68 7.55 27.53 -14.76
CA LEU A 68 6.57 28.09 -15.69
C LEU A 68 5.13 27.98 -15.17
N TYR A 69 4.78 26.87 -14.53
CA TYR A 69 3.44 26.67 -13.99
C TYR A 69 3.12 27.70 -12.89
N ALA A 70 4.09 28.06 -12.03
CA ALA A 70 3.90 29.11 -11.02
C ALA A 70 3.67 30.48 -11.68
N GLN A 71 4.35 30.77 -12.79
CA GLN A 71 4.19 32.01 -13.56
C GLN A 71 2.83 32.10 -14.24
N GLU A 72 2.41 31.04 -14.94
CA GLU A 72 1.12 30.97 -15.64
C GLU A 72 -0.07 31.06 -14.69
N THR A 73 0.05 30.47 -13.50
CA THR A 73 -1.01 30.45 -12.49
C THR A 73 -0.99 31.64 -11.53
N ARG A 74 -0.17 32.67 -11.77
CA ARG A 74 -0.03 33.87 -10.91
C ARG A 74 -1.36 34.59 -10.64
N HIS A 75 -2.28 34.53 -11.60
CA HIS A 75 -3.63 35.14 -11.53
C HIS A 75 -4.72 34.16 -11.06
N LEU A 76 -4.37 32.92 -10.67
CA LEU A 76 -5.30 31.89 -10.21
C LEU A 76 -6.43 31.57 -11.22
N LYS A 77 -6.14 31.67 -12.53
CA LYS A 77 -7.00 31.15 -13.59
C LYS A 77 -6.62 29.69 -13.82
N LEU A 78 -7.40 28.77 -13.25
CA LEU A 78 -7.04 27.36 -13.11
C LEU A 78 -7.98 26.46 -13.91
N THR A 79 -7.43 25.38 -14.47
CA THR A 79 -8.16 24.42 -15.32
C THR A 79 -7.94 22.95 -14.91
N GLY A 80 -7.08 22.68 -13.92
CA GLY A 80 -6.77 21.34 -13.44
C GLY A 80 -7.73 20.84 -12.36
N THR A 81 -7.54 19.59 -11.94
CA THR A 81 -8.36 18.96 -10.90
C THR A 81 -7.88 19.40 -9.50
N PRO A 82 -8.76 19.93 -8.62
CA PRO A 82 -8.33 20.46 -7.33
C PRO A 82 -8.05 19.35 -6.31
N VAL A 83 -6.86 19.38 -5.71
CA VAL A 83 -6.44 18.55 -4.58
C VAL A 83 -6.00 19.46 -3.44
N LEU A 84 -6.42 19.19 -2.21
CA LEU A 84 -6.06 20.00 -1.05
C LEU A 84 -5.26 19.18 -0.03
N PHE A 85 -4.02 19.61 0.22
CA PHE A 85 -3.15 19.05 1.24
C PHE A 85 -3.34 19.74 2.59
N LEU A 86 -3.51 18.96 3.66
CA LEU A 86 -3.67 19.42 5.03
C LEU A 86 -2.49 18.97 5.89
N PRO A 87 -1.71 19.91 6.44
CA PRO A 87 -0.60 19.56 7.31
C PRO A 87 -1.08 19.07 8.68
N GLY A 88 -0.15 18.45 9.40
CA GLY A 88 -0.36 17.91 10.74
C GLY A 88 -0.13 18.90 11.87
N ASN A 89 0.04 18.34 13.08
CA ASN A 89 0.49 19.05 14.27
C ASN A 89 1.84 19.75 14.03
N ALA A 90 1.95 21.04 14.36
CA ALA A 90 3.13 21.87 14.05
C ALA A 90 3.58 21.78 12.57
N GLY A 91 2.67 21.41 11.67
CA GLY A 91 2.98 21.13 10.30
C GLY A 91 2.92 22.37 9.43
N SER A 92 4.01 22.67 8.73
CA SER A 92 4.01 23.71 7.71
C SER A 92 3.22 23.29 6.48
N TYR A 93 2.47 24.22 5.88
CA TYR A 93 1.81 24.04 4.58
C TYR A 93 2.79 23.63 3.47
N LYS A 94 4.09 23.90 3.66
CA LYS A 94 5.17 23.52 2.72
C LYS A 94 5.37 22.01 2.58
N GLN A 95 4.85 21.20 3.50
CA GLN A 95 4.84 19.74 3.39
C GLN A 95 4.20 19.23 2.09
N ALA A 96 3.30 20.02 1.47
CA ALA A 96 2.66 19.70 0.20
C ALA A 96 3.63 19.60 -1.01
N ARG A 97 4.88 20.08 -0.88
CA ARG A 97 5.85 20.17 -1.99
C ARG A 97 6.09 18.85 -2.72
N SER A 98 6.18 17.76 -1.97
CA SER A 98 6.47 16.43 -2.54
C SER A 98 5.32 15.95 -3.40
N LEU A 99 4.08 16.09 -2.91
CA LEU A 99 2.87 15.78 -3.66
C LEU A 99 2.74 16.69 -4.90
N GLY A 100 2.94 18.00 -4.71
CA GLY A 100 2.85 19.00 -5.76
C GLY A 100 3.85 18.78 -6.89
N SER A 101 5.12 18.61 -6.56
CA SER A 101 6.18 18.45 -7.56
C SER A 101 6.01 17.18 -8.40
N VAL A 102 5.73 16.05 -7.74
CA VAL A 102 5.50 14.78 -8.44
C VAL A 102 4.24 14.84 -9.31
N ALA A 103 3.20 15.56 -8.87
CA ALA A 103 2.00 15.77 -9.67
C ALA A 103 2.26 16.64 -10.93
N LEU A 104 3.03 17.73 -10.80
CA LEU A 104 3.42 18.57 -11.94
C LEU A 104 4.26 17.76 -12.94
N ARG A 105 5.26 17.01 -12.47
CA ARG A 105 6.09 16.17 -13.35
C ARG A 105 5.31 15.05 -14.03
N LYS A 106 4.31 14.48 -13.34
CA LYS A 106 3.41 13.50 -13.96
C LYS A 106 2.56 14.14 -15.06
N ALA A 107 2.09 15.37 -14.86
CA ALA A 107 1.26 16.10 -15.82
C ALA A 107 1.98 16.39 -17.15
N GLU A 108 3.30 16.62 -17.14
CA GLU A 108 4.08 16.85 -18.37
C GLU A 108 3.99 15.68 -19.36
N ASN A 109 3.77 14.46 -18.86
CA ASN A 109 3.62 13.26 -19.67
C ASN A 109 2.14 12.95 -20.01
N MET A 110 1.21 13.84 -19.68
CA MET A 110 -0.22 13.63 -19.91
C MET A 110 -0.72 14.46 -21.09
N GLU A 111 -1.44 13.82 -22.00
CA GLU A 111 -2.10 14.50 -23.10
C GLU A 111 -3.31 15.32 -22.63
N GLY A 112 -3.74 16.28 -23.45
CA GLY A 112 -4.96 17.06 -23.20
C GLY A 112 -4.87 18.04 -22.03
N GLY A 113 -3.67 18.34 -21.53
CA GLY A 113 -3.45 19.29 -20.44
C GLY A 113 -4.02 18.82 -19.09
N ILE A 114 -4.14 17.50 -18.89
CA ILE A 114 -4.60 16.91 -17.64
C ILE A 114 -3.54 17.12 -16.57
N HIS A 115 -3.89 17.83 -15.50
CA HIS A 115 -3.01 18.09 -14.38
C HIS A 115 -3.80 18.30 -13.09
N LEU A 116 -3.11 18.22 -11.96
CA LEU A 116 -3.66 18.53 -10.65
C LEU A 116 -3.30 19.96 -10.25
N ASN A 117 -4.25 20.68 -9.66
CA ASN A 117 -3.95 21.91 -8.94
C ASN A 117 -3.86 21.57 -7.44
N VAL A 118 -2.64 21.49 -6.93
CA VAL A 118 -2.37 21.14 -5.53
C VAL A 118 -2.43 22.40 -4.68
N PHE A 119 -3.48 22.49 -3.86
CA PHE A 119 -3.63 23.50 -2.84
C PHE A 119 -3.09 23.00 -1.49
N THR A 120 -2.75 23.91 -0.60
CA THR A 120 -2.38 23.60 0.77
C THR A 120 -2.88 24.66 1.74
N VAL A 121 -3.21 24.24 2.95
CA VAL A 121 -3.65 25.12 4.03
C VAL A 121 -2.52 25.35 5.03
N ASP A 122 -2.36 26.60 5.45
CA ASP A 122 -1.56 26.99 6.59
C ASP A 122 -2.46 27.17 7.81
N PHE A 123 -2.27 26.30 8.81
CA PHE A 123 -2.95 26.37 10.10
C PHE A 123 -2.11 27.08 11.18
N ASN A 124 -1.16 27.92 10.78
CA ASN A 124 -0.26 28.63 11.69
C ASN A 124 0.55 27.68 12.60
N GLU A 125 0.85 26.47 12.10
CA GLU A 125 1.66 25.45 12.77
C GLU A 125 1.22 25.18 14.23
N GLU A 126 -0.08 25.24 14.51
CA GLU A 126 -0.62 25.01 15.85
C GLU A 126 -0.35 23.59 16.37
N LEU A 127 -0.15 23.46 17.69
CA LEU A 127 0.15 22.21 18.40
C LEU A 127 -1.11 21.37 18.69
N VAL A 128 -1.88 21.06 17.65
CA VAL A 128 -3.20 20.42 17.76
C VAL A 128 -3.20 18.96 18.20
N ALA A 129 -2.04 18.29 18.25
CA ALA A 129 -1.94 16.97 18.88
C ALA A 129 -1.87 17.04 20.41
N LEU A 130 -1.56 18.21 20.97
CA LEU A 130 -1.43 18.44 22.41
C LEU A 130 -2.58 19.29 22.97
N TYR A 131 -3.22 20.10 22.12
CA TYR A 131 -4.32 20.98 22.50
C TYR A 131 -5.46 20.99 21.46
N GLY A 132 -6.65 20.50 21.84
CA GLY A 132 -7.80 20.37 20.97
C GLY A 132 -8.58 21.66 20.69
N GLY A 133 -8.36 22.74 21.44
CA GLY A 133 -9.19 23.95 21.35
C GLY A 133 -9.17 24.68 19.99
N SER A 134 -8.12 24.47 19.17
CA SER A 134 -8.05 25.03 17.82
C SER A 134 -8.66 24.11 16.73
N LEU A 135 -8.94 22.85 17.01
CA LEU A 135 -9.36 21.86 16.00
C LEU A 135 -10.67 22.22 15.31
N LEU A 136 -11.66 22.71 16.06
CA LEU A 136 -12.92 23.17 15.49
C LEU A 136 -12.72 24.40 14.60
N ARG A 137 -11.84 25.32 14.99
CA ARG A 137 -11.48 26.50 14.19
C ARG A 137 -10.81 26.10 12.88
N GLN A 138 -9.86 25.16 12.92
CA GLN A 138 -9.23 24.59 11.72
C GLN A 138 -10.25 23.91 10.81
N THR A 139 -11.20 23.17 11.38
CA THR A 139 -12.28 22.50 10.63
C THR A 139 -13.19 23.50 9.92
N HIS A 140 -13.57 24.60 10.58
CA HIS A 140 -14.35 25.66 9.93
C HIS A 140 -13.56 26.40 8.85
N PHE A 141 -12.28 26.70 9.08
CA PHE A 141 -11.43 27.31 8.07
C PHE A 141 -11.29 26.42 6.84
N LEU A 142 -11.09 25.11 7.04
CA LEU A 142 -11.03 24.14 5.96
C LEU A 142 -12.31 24.14 5.11
N HIS A 143 -13.49 24.17 5.72
CA HIS A 143 -14.75 24.25 5.00
C HIS A 143 -14.83 25.50 4.11
N GLU A 144 -14.41 26.65 4.63
CA GLU A 144 -14.38 27.89 3.85
C GLU A 144 -13.29 27.88 2.77
N SER A 145 -12.15 27.21 3.01
CA SER A 145 -11.08 27.01 2.02
C SER A 145 -11.56 26.18 0.84
N ILE A 146 -12.30 25.10 1.07
CA ILE A 146 -12.91 24.28 0.01
C ILE A 146 -13.84 25.15 -0.86
N LYS A 147 -14.70 25.99 -0.24
CA LYS A 147 -15.56 26.92 -0.99
C LYS A 147 -14.74 27.94 -1.78
N ALA A 148 -13.64 28.44 -1.23
CA ALA A 148 -12.77 29.38 -1.91
C ALA A 148 -12.10 28.74 -3.14
N ILE A 149 -11.60 27.50 -3.02
CA ILE A 149 -11.04 26.72 -4.12
C ILE A 149 -12.07 26.56 -5.24
N LEU A 150 -13.25 26.00 -4.93
CA LEU A 150 -14.28 25.74 -5.94
C LEU A 150 -14.77 27.01 -6.65
N ARG A 151 -14.73 28.18 -5.99
CA ARG A 151 -15.05 29.47 -6.62
C ARG A 151 -14.06 29.86 -7.72
N LEU A 152 -12.79 29.47 -7.62
CA LEU A 152 -11.77 29.78 -8.65
C LEU A 152 -12.15 29.19 -10.01
N TYR A 153 -12.90 28.09 -10.04
CA TYR A 153 -13.23 27.36 -11.25
C TYR A 153 -14.59 27.69 -11.86
N LYS A 154 -15.36 28.62 -11.28
CA LYS A 154 -16.71 28.98 -11.80
C LYS A 154 -16.73 29.48 -13.24
N HIS A 155 -15.58 29.90 -13.77
CA HIS A 155 -15.42 30.35 -15.15
C HIS A 155 -15.34 29.19 -16.16
N LEU A 156 -15.15 27.96 -15.70
CA LEU A 156 -15.13 26.78 -16.56
C LEU A 156 -16.55 26.36 -16.95
N LYS A 157 -16.69 25.77 -18.15
CA LYS A 157 -17.96 25.18 -18.62
C LYS A 157 -18.45 24.07 -17.67
N ASN A 158 -17.54 23.21 -17.22
CA ASN A 158 -17.80 22.10 -16.30
C ASN A 158 -16.93 22.27 -15.05
N PRO A 159 -17.36 23.08 -14.07
CA PRO A 159 -16.55 23.33 -12.88
C PRO A 159 -16.49 22.10 -11.96
N PRO A 160 -15.37 21.86 -11.25
CA PRO A 160 -15.31 20.90 -10.15
C PRO A 160 -16.42 21.17 -9.14
N GLN A 161 -17.07 20.11 -8.68
CA GLN A 161 -18.04 20.16 -7.58
C GLN A 161 -17.45 19.68 -6.25
N SER A 162 -16.29 19.03 -6.28
CA SER A 162 -15.63 18.47 -5.11
C SER A 162 -14.12 18.69 -5.15
N VAL A 163 -13.48 18.62 -3.98
CA VAL A 163 -12.02 18.68 -3.80
C VAL A 163 -11.56 17.38 -3.14
N ALA A 164 -10.55 16.71 -3.71
CA ALA A 164 -9.92 15.58 -3.03
C ALA A 164 -8.96 16.08 -1.95
N ILE A 165 -8.91 15.41 -0.81
CA ILE A 165 -8.09 15.82 0.33
C ILE A 165 -6.96 14.82 0.57
N VAL A 166 -5.75 15.33 0.78
CA VAL A 166 -4.64 14.57 1.37
C VAL A 166 -4.34 15.14 2.75
N GLY A 167 -4.56 14.37 3.81
CA GLY A 167 -4.35 14.82 5.18
C GLY A 167 -3.20 14.09 5.85
N HIS A 168 -2.25 14.83 6.41
CA HIS A 168 -1.16 14.27 7.21
C HIS A 168 -1.44 14.43 8.70
N SER A 169 -1.22 13.37 9.49
CA SER A 169 -1.34 13.41 10.97
C SER A 169 -2.69 14.01 11.40
N MET A 170 -2.72 15.04 12.25
CA MET A 170 -3.95 15.72 12.66
C MET A 170 -4.75 16.35 11.49
N GLY A 171 -4.10 16.70 10.38
CA GLY A 171 -4.77 17.21 9.18
C GLY A 171 -5.76 16.20 8.58
N GLY A 172 -5.47 14.90 8.64
CA GLY A 172 -6.41 13.86 8.22
C GLY A 172 -7.60 13.69 9.16
N VAL A 173 -7.41 13.94 10.46
CA VAL A 173 -8.50 13.94 11.46
C VAL A 173 -9.41 15.15 11.23
N VAL A 174 -8.82 16.33 10.99
CA VAL A 174 -9.55 17.57 10.64
C VAL A 174 -10.34 17.39 9.33
N ALA A 175 -9.78 16.69 8.33
CA ALA A 175 -10.50 16.37 7.09
C ALA A 175 -11.80 15.60 7.36
N ARG A 176 -11.74 14.59 8.24
CA ARG A 176 -12.93 13.82 8.65
C ARG A 176 -13.89 14.63 9.53
N ALA A 177 -13.38 15.59 10.28
CA ALA A 177 -14.19 16.47 11.12
C ALA A 177 -15.08 17.42 10.31
N LEU A 178 -14.79 17.70 9.03
CA LEU A 178 -15.69 18.47 8.17
C LEU A 178 -17.14 17.98 8.20
N PHE A 179 -17.32 16.67 8.27
CA PHE A 179 -18.62 16.02 8.24
C PHE A 179 -19.41 16.16 9.56
N THR A 180 -18.76 16.60 10.64
CA THR A 180 -19.43 16.92 11.91
C THR A 180 -20.06 18.32 11.88
N LEU A 181 -19.58 19.20 10.99
CA LEU A 181 -20.09 20.57 10.91
C LEU A 181 -21.58 20.60 10.52
N PRO A 182 -22.36 21.50 11.15
CA PRO A 182 -23.77 21.64 10.82
C PRO A 182 -23.94 22.11 9.36
N ARG A 183 -24.84 21.46 8.63
CA ARG A 183 -25.16 21.77 7.22
C ARG A 183 -23.97 21.67 6.25
N PHE A 184 -22.91 20.93 6.61
CA PHE A 184 -21.87 20.60 5.64
C PHE A 184 -22.44 19.70 4.54
N ASN A 185 -22.14 20.02 3.28
CA ASN A 185 -22.52 19.20 2.14
C ASN A 185 -21.43 18.14 1.88
N PRO A 186 -21.69 16.84 2.10
CA PRO A 186 -20.72 15.77 1.86
C PRO A 186 -20.18 15.71 0.43
N HIS A 187 -20.95 16.19 -0.57
CA HIS A 187 -20.52 16.19 -1.97
C HIS A 187 -19.32 17.08 -2.26
N LEU A 188 -19.01 18.04 -1.38
CA LEU A 188 -17.84 18.91 -1.55
C LEU A 188 -16.51 18.14 -1.39
N VAL A 189 -16.52 16.97 -0.75
CA VAL A 189 -15.34 16.13 -0.53
C VAL A 189 -15.72 14.67 -0.73
N SER A 190 -15.36 14.13 -1.90
CA SER A 190 -15.71 12.76 -2.28
C SER A 190 -14.57 11.75 -2.05
N LEU A 191 -13.33 12.23 -1.87
CA LEU A 191 -12.13 11.40 -1.69
C LEU A 191 -11.20 12.02 -0.63
N ILE A 192 -10.79 11.21 0.34
CA ILE A 192 -9.81 11.57 1.37
C ILE A 192 -8.73 10.49 1.42
N ILE A 193 -7.48 10.87 1.25
CA ILE A 193 -6.32 10.02 1.52
C ILE A 193 -5.62 10.59 2.75
N THR A 194 -5.38 9.76 3.75
CA THR A 194 -4.75 10.18 5.00
C THR A 194 -3.47 9.42 5.23
N GLN A 195 -2.45 10.13 5.70
CA GLN A 195 -1.11 9.63 5.95
C GLN A 195 -0.80 9.82 7.44
N ALA A 196 -0.47 8.72 8.13
CA ALA A 196 -0.14 8.71 9.56
C ALA A 196 -1.15 9.44 10.46
N SER A 197 -2.43 9.43 10.09
CA SER A 197 -3.47 10.15 10.82
C SER A 197 -4.07 9.29 11.91
N PRO A 198 -3.98 9.66 13.20
CA PRO A 198 -4.54 8.89 14.30
C PRO A 198 -6.06 9.05 14.30
N HIS A 199 -6.77 8.12 13.64
CA HIS A 199 -8.22 8.15 13.44
C HIS A 199 -9.01 7.50 14.55
N LEU A 200 -8.41 6.51 15.22
CA LEU A 200 -9.06 5.73 16.25
C LEU A 200 -9.14 6.52 17.56
N ALA A 201 -8.03 7.10 18.01
CA ALA A 201 -7.91 7.85 19.25
C ALA A 201 -6.72 8.84 19.13
N PRO A 202 -6.68 9.92 19.93
CA PRO A 202 -5.50 10.78 20.00
C PRO A 202 -4.29 10.00 20.53
N VAL A 203 -3.09 10.39 20.12
CA VAL A 203 -1.83 9.78 20.61
C VAL A 203 -1.70 9.97 22.12
N LEU A 204 -1.99 11.18 22.60
CA LEU A 204 -2.05 11.53 24.01
C LEU A 204 -3.36 12.28 24.27
N GLY A 205 -4.17 11.79 25.19
CA GLY A 205 -5.40 12.46 25.64
C GLY A 205 -5.12 13.52 26.69
N LEU A 206 -4.43 14.60 26.32
CA LEU A 206 -3.96 15.62 27.28
C LEU A 206 -5.02 16.64 27.68
N ASP A 207 -6.10 16.80 26.91
CA ASP A 207 -7.15 17.77 27.20
C ASP A 207 -8.57 17.27 26.82
N PRO A 208 -9.63 17.77 27.48
CA PRO A 208 -11.01 17.38 27.20
C PRO A 208 -11.50 17.76 25.79
N PHE A 209 -11.10 18.92 25.25
CA PHE A 209 -11.53 19.38 23.92
C PHE A 209 -11.06 18.42 22.82
N LEU A 210 -9.85 17.87 22.94
CA LEU A 210 -9.30 16.89 22.03
C LEU A 210 -10.10 15.59 22.10
N LEU A 211 -10.39 15.09 23.31
CA LEU A 211 -11.19 13.88 23.50
C LEU A 211 -12.61 14.04 22.96
N GLU A 212 -13.26 15.17 23.22
CA GLU A 212 -14.59 15.51 22.70
C GLU A 212 -14.59 15.64 21.16
N PHE A 213 -13.55 16.25 20.58
CA PHE A 213 -13.40 16.36 19.14
C PHE A 213 -13.33 14.97 18.48
N TYR A 214 -12.49 14.07 19.03
CA TYR A 214 -12.40 12.69 18.57
C TYR A 214 -13.72 11.92 18.72
N ALA A 215 -14.41 12.10 19.85
CA ALA A 215 -15.70 11.48 20.10
C ALA A 215 -16.75 11.94 19.08
N ALA A 216 -16.81 13.25 18.78
CA ALA A 216 -17.72 13.82 17.79
C ALA A 216 -17.44 13.30 16.37
N VAL A 217 -16.16 13.22 15.97
CA VAL A 217 -15.76 12.62 14.70
C VAL A 217 -16.17 11.15 14.65
N ARG A 218 -15.84 10.36 15.68
CA ARG A 218 -16.21 8.94 15.73
C ARG A 218 -17.73 8.76 15.65
N GLN A 219 -18.51 9.50 16.42
CA GLN A 219 -19.97 9.42 16.43
C GLN A 219 -20.55 9.70 15.03
N LYS A 220 -20.02 10.70 14.31
CA LYS A 220 -20.47 11.00 12.95
C LYS A 220 -20.18 9.85 11.97
N TRP A 221 -18.97 9.30 12.02
CA TRP A 221 -18.51 8.30 11.05
C TRP A 221 -18.99 6.87 11.34
N VAL A 222 -19.22 6.53 12.61
CA VAL A 222 -19.78 5.23 13.03
C VAL A 222 -21.30 5.27 12.95
N ASN A 223 -21.94 6.18 13.69
CA ASN A 223 -23.40 6.12 13.90
C ASN A 223 -24.18 6.65 12.68
N GLN A 224 -23.54 7.45 11.82
CA GLN A 224 -24.15 7.96 10.58
C GLN A 224 -23.42 7.47 9.32
N ALA A 225 -22.76 6.31 9.39
CA ALA A 225 -22.03 5.71 8.27
C ALA A 225 -22.85 5.64 6.96
N ASN A 226 -24.15 5.35 7.07
CA ASN A 226 -25.07 5.31 5.92
C ASN A 226 -25.12 6.62 5.11
N LYS A 227 -24.96 7.77 5.76
CA LYS A 227 -24.94 9.09 5.09
C LYS A 227 -23.59 9.39 4.41
N LEU A 228 -22.56 8.59 4.68
CA LEU A 228 -21.19 8.78 4.21
C LEU A 228 -20.69 7.66 3.30
N ARG A 229 -21.62 6.86 2.75
CA ARG A 229 -21.32 5.74 1.83
C ARG A 229 -20.62 6.22 0.55
N ASN A 230 -20.94 7.42 0.06
CA ASN A 230 -20.39 7.96 -1.18
C ASN A 230 -19.03 8.67 -1.02
N VAL A 231 -18.52 8.76 0.20
CA VAL A 231 -17.21 9.37 0.50
C VAL A 231 -16.20 8.25 0.59
N THR A 232 -15.10 8.30 -0.16
CA THR A 232 -14.05 7.29 -0.07
C THR A 232 -12.92 7.80 0.83
N VAL A 233 -12.47 6.98 1.78
CA VAL A 233 -11.37 7.29 2.70
C VAL A 233 -10.33 6.18 2.66
N VAL A 234 -9.09 6.54 2.37
CA VAL A 234 -7.93 5.65 2.43
C VAL A 234 -7.01 6.13 3.54
N SER A 235 -6.77 5.29 4.55
CA SER A 235 -5.89 5.58 5.67
C SER A 235 -4.64 4.72 5.61
N ILE A 236 -3.48 5.39 5.58
CA ILE A 236 -2.18 4.76 5.38
C ILE A 236 -1.32 5.08 6.62
N GLY A 237 -1.01 4.07 7.42
CA GLY A 237 -0.08 4.17 8.57
C GLY A 237 1.39 4.03 8.15
N GLY A 238 2.31 4.63 8.93
CA GLY A 238 3.75 4.66 8.60
C GLY A 238 4.52 3.35 8.86
N GLY A 239 3.94 2.38 9.54
CA GLY A 239 4.61 1.12 9.87
C GLY A 239 5.45 1.24 11.14
N TYR A 240 6.53 0.46 11.26
CA TYR A 240 7.32 0.37 12.48
C TYR A 240 8.12 1.62 12.83
N ARG A 241 8.52 2.41 11.82
CA ARG A 241 9.29 3.65 12.00
C ARG A 241 8.45 4.82 12.50
N ASP A 242 7.12 4.75 12.42
CA ASP A 242 6.26 5.78 12.98
C ASP A 242 6.02 5.53 14.48
N TYR A 243 6.93 6.08 15.29
CA TYR A 243 6.84 6.03 16.74
C TYR A 243 5.89 7.10 17.31
N GLN A 244 5.55 8.15 16.54
CA GLN A 244 4.62 9.19 17.00
C GLN A 244 3.18 8.70 16.89
N VAL A 245 2.82 8.08 15.77
CA VAL A 245 1.51 7.51 15.51
C VAL A 245 1.67 6.06 15.09
N ARG A 246 1.56 5.15 16.07
CA ARG A 246 1.52 3.70 15.80
C ARG A 246 0.40 3.39 14.79
N SER A 247 0.69 2.57 13.78
CA SER A 247 -0.26 2.28 12.69
C SER A 247 -1.63 1.78 13.17
N GLY A 248 -1.72 1.10 14.32
CA GLY A 248 -3.02 0.69 14.87
C GLY A 248 -3.98 1.86 15.14
N LEU A 249 -3.45 3.05 15.47
CA LEU A 249 -4.26 4.27 15.66
C LEU A 249 -4.77 4.85 14.33
N THR A 250 -4.16 4.50 13.19
CA THR A 250 -4.60 4.99 11.88
C THR A 250 -5.78 4.21 11.32
N SER A 251 -6.21 3.14 12.00
CA SER A 251 -7.42 2.40 11.65
C SER A 251 -8.65 3.31 11.66
N LEU A 252 -9.45 3.22 10.60
CA LEU A 252 -10.74 3.90 10.52
C LEU A 252 -11.77 3.16 11.37
N PRO A 253 -12.36 3.77 12.41
CA PRO A 253 -13.43 3.16 13.19
C PRO A 253 -14.73 3.21 12.38
N CYS A 254 -14.84 2.37 11.35
CA CYS A 254 -16.00 2.26 10.46
C CYS A 254 -16.55 0.83 10.51
N PRO A 255 -17.82 0.59 10.16
CA PRO A 255 -18.38 -0.75 10.11
C PRO A 255 -17.53 -1.69 9.24
N PRO A 256 -17.29 -2.94 9.68
CA PRO A 256 -16.51 -3.89 8.89
C PRO A 256 -17.20 -4.16 7.55
N GLY A 257 -16.41 -4.21 6.48
CA GLY A 257 -16.90 -4.50 5.13
C GLY A 257 -17.37 -3.28 4.32
N ASP A 258 -17.21 -2.04 4.80
CA ASP A 258 -17.41 -0.86 3.94
C ASP A 258 -16.25 -0.74 2.93
N PRO A 259 -16.49 -0.98 1.62
CA PRO A 259 -15.41 -0.95 0.63
C PRO A 259 -14.83 0.46 0.45
N ASN A 260 -15.56 1.51 0.84
CA ASN A 260 -15.12 2.90 0.71
C ASN A 260 -14.21 3.35 1.86
N LYS A 261 -13.98 2.53 2.89
CA LYS A 261 -13.13 2.85 4.04
C LYS A 261 -12.00 1.85 4.11
N LEU A 262 -10.85 2.24 3.57
CA LEU A 262 -9.68 1.39 3.48
C LEU A 262 -8.67 1.82 4.54
N SER A 263 -8.22 0.89 5.37
CA SER A 263 -7.11 1.09 6.30
C SER A 263 -6.02 0.09 5.95
N LEU A 264 -4.78 0.56 5.86
CA LEU A 264 -3.61 -0.23 5.53
C LEU A 264 -2.34 0.44 6.04
N VAL A 265 -1.22 -0.29 5.99
CA VAL A 265 0.09 0.22 6.33
C VAL A 265 0.92 0.43 5.06
N VAL A 266 1.77 1.46 5.06
CA VAL A 266 2.63 1.83 3.93
C VAL A 266 3.49 0.66 3.42
N THR A 267 3.89 -0.27 4.30
CA THR A 267 4.64 -1.49 3.95
C THR A 267 3.86 -2.47 3.08
N ALA A 268 2.52 -2.42 3.12
CA ALA A 268 1.63 -3.25 2.31
C ALA A 268 1.28 -2.61 0.97
N VAL A 269 1.55 -1.31 0.79
CA VAL A 269 1.25 -0.59 -0.46
C VAL A 269 2.17 -1.09 -1.58
N PRO A 270 1.60 -1.58 -2.71
CA PRO A 270 2.39 -2.00 -3.86
C PRO A 270 3.35 -0.90 -4.34
N ARG A 271 4.57 -1.30 -4.74
CA ARG A 271 5.66 -0.39 -5.14
C ARG A 271 6.18 0.54 -4.02
N THR A 272 5.71 0.37 -2.79
CA THR A 272 6.21 1.08 -1.60
C THR A 272 7.04 0.18 -0.70
N TRP A 273 6.44 -0.82 -0.06
CA TRP A 273 7.14 -1.87 0.71
C TRP A 273 8.22 -1.42 1.71
N VAL A 274 8.16 -0.17 2.16
CA VAL A 274 9.09 0.43 3.13
C VAL A 274 8.28 1.04 4.26
N SER A 275 8.80 0.98 5.48
CA SER A 275 8.24 1.76 6.59
C SER A 275 8.70 3.21 6.48
N THR A 276 7.89 4.15 6.95
CA THR A 276 8.21 5.57 7.04
C THR A 276 8.06 6.02 8.49
N ASP A 277 8.93 6.93 8.92
CA ASP A 277 8.65 7.67 10.15
C ASP A 277 7.50 8.66 9.95
N HIS A 278 7.08 9.29 11.04
CA HIS A 278 5.93 10.17 11.04
C HIS A 278 6.02 11.31 10.02
N LEU A 279 7.21 11.90 9.85
CA LEU A 279 7.41 13.02 8.94
C LEU A 279 7.76 12.56 7.54
N SER A 280 8.46 11.43 7.38
CA SER A 280 8.86 10.94 6.07
C SER A 280 7.73 10.44 5.21
N ILE A 281 6.61 10.03 5.80
CA ILE A 281 5.44 9.55 5.05
C ILE A 281 4.95 10.54 3.99
N VAL A 282 5.08 11.86 4.21
CA VAL A 282 4.58 12.88 3.28
C VAL A 282 5.53 13.15 2.11
N TRP A 283 6.81 12.85 2.27
CA TRP A 283 7.82 13.05 1.23
C TRP A 283 8.41 11.75 0.69
N CYS A 284 7.91 10.61 1.17
CA CYS A 284 8.35 9.30 0.77
C CYS A 284 8.01 9.05 -0.70
N LYS A 285 9.03 8.99 -1.57
CA LYS A 285 8.85 8.98 -3.03
C LYS A 285 7.98 7.84 -3.51
N GLU A 286 8.16 6.65 -2.95
CA GLU A 286 7.40 5.49 -3.35
C GLU A 286 5.89 5.67 -3.09
N LEU A 287 5.52 6.13 -1.88
CA LEU A 287 4.13 6.39 -1.51
C LEU A 287 3.54 7.60 -2.27
N VAL A 288 4.33 8.67 -2.43
CA VAL A 288 3.91 9.86 -3.19
C VAL A 288 3.63 9.49 -4.65
N LEU A 289 4.49 8.68 -5.29
CA LEU A 289 4.26 8.20 -6.64
C LEU A 289 3.01 7.33 -6.75
N ALA A 290 2.77 6.43 -5.79
CA ALA A 290 1.55 5.62 -5.75
C ALA A 290 0.29 6.50 -5.64
N THR A 291 0.32 7.51 -4.76
CA THR A 291 -0.78 8.46 -4.55
C THR A 291 -1.06 9.31 -5.78
N VAL A 292 -0.02 9.86 -6.41
CA VAL A 292 -0.16 10.67 -7.62
C VAL A 292 -0.69 9.84 -8.79
N ARG A 293 -0.15 8.63 -9.02
CA ARG A 293 -0.67 7.72 -10.06
C ARG A 293 -2.15 7.41 -9.86
N ALA A 294 -2.54 7.09 -8.62
CA ALA A 294 -3.95 6.88 -8.29
C ALA A 294 -4.81 8.10 -8.62
N PHE A 295 -4.37 9.32 -8.29
CA PHE A 295 -5.12 10.52 -8.66
C PHE A 295 -5.29 10.68 -10.17
N PHE A 296 -4.24 10.50 -10.96
CA PHE A 296 -4.35 10.62 -12.42
C PHE A 296 -5.29 9.57 -13.02
N ASP A 297 -5.26 8.33 -12.52
CA ASP A 297 -6.16 7.26 -13.00
C ASP A 297 -7.63 7.45 -12.55
N LEU A 298 -7.84 8.24 -11.49
CA LEU A 298 -9.16 8.65 -11.02
C LEU A 298 -9.75 9.81 -11.84
N ILE A 299 -8.96 10.56 -12.60
CA ILE A 299 -9.47 11.67 -13.41
C ILE A 299 -10.25 11.13 -14.60
N ASN A 300 -11.48 11.62 -14.76
CA ASN A 300 -12.21 11.51 -16.01
C ASN A 300 -11.66 12.57 -16.98
N THR A 301 -11.11 12.11 -18.11
CA THR A 301 -10.42 12.92 -19.11
C THR A 301 -11.34 13.92 -19.82
N GLU A 302 -12.63 13.61 -19.96
CA GLU A 302 -13.61 14.46 -20.66
C GLU A 302 -13.94 15.73 -19.86
N ILE A 303 -14.14 15.58 -18.55
CA ILE A 303 -14.51 16.67 -17.64
C ILE A 303 -13.31 17.22 -16.85
N ARG A 304 -12.16 16.55 -16.91
CA ARG A 304 -10.93 16.87 -16.15
C ARG A 304 -11.15 16.95 -14.64
N GLN A 305 -12.03 16.09 -14.12
CA GLN A 305 -12.35 15.98 -12.70
C GLN A 305 -12.25 14.53 -12.22
N PHE A 306 -12.10 14.34 -10.91
CA PHE A 306 -12.19 13.00 -10.33
C PHE A 306 -13.52 12.35 -10.68
N THR A 307 -13.47 11.06 -11.02
CA THR A 307 -14.66 10.27 -11.33
C THR A 307 -15.63 10.26 -10.15
N GLU A 308 -16.92 10.42 -10.42
CA GLU A 308 -17.95 10.34 -9.38
C GLU A 308 -18.38 8.89 -9.09
N HIS A 309 -18.15 7.98 -10.05
CA HIS A 309 -18.54 6.57 -9.96
C HIS A 309 -17.74 5.83 -8.88
N SER A 310 -18.43 5.39 -7.83
CA SER A 310 -17.83 4.68 -6.70
C SER A 310 -17.06 3.42 -7.11
N ASP A 311 -17.58 2.63 -8.05
CA ASP A 311 -16.94 1.38 -8.49
C ASP A 311 -15.59 1.65 -9.18
N ARG A 312 -15.53 2.69 -10.03
CA ARG A 312 -14.29 3.11 -10.67
C ARG A 312 -13.29 3.62 -9.63
N LYS A 313 -13.73 4.43 -8.66
CA LYS A 313 -12.85 4.90 -7.57
C LYS A 313 -12.25 3.72 -6.82
N LEU A 314 -13.08 2.76 -6.41
CA LEU A 314 -12.67 1.60 -5.66
C LEU A 314 -11.72 0.71 -6.47
N SER A 315 -11.99 0.52 -7.76
CA SER A 315 -11.10 -0.24 -8.66
C SER A 315 -9.70 0.39 -8.73
N VAL A 316 -9.62 1.70 -8.97
CA VAL A 316 -8.33 2.42 -9.04
C VAL A 316 -7.60 2.41 -7.70
N LEU A 317 -8.31 2.66 -6.59
CA LEU A 317 -7.68 2.67 -5.27
C LEU A 317 -7.20 1.27 -4.86
N ASN A 318 -7.98 0.21 -5.14
CA ASN A 318 -7.53 -1.16 -4.93
C ASN A 318 -6.31 -1.49 -5.80
N HIS A 319 -6.28 -1.02 -7.05
CA HIS A 319 -5.14 -1.22 -7.93
C HIS A 319 -3.83 -0.65 -7.36
N HIS A 320 -3.86 0.61 -6.90
CA HIS A 320 -2.64 1.30 -6.45
C HIS A 320 -2.26 1.01 -5.00
N PHE A 321 -3.23 0.79 -4.11
CA PHE A 321 -2.96 0.65 -2.68
C PHE A 321 -3.09 -0.79 -2.15
N MET A 322 -3.78 -1.68 -2.85
CA MET A 322 -4.08 -3.03 -2.35
C MET A 322 -3.40 -4.14 -3.13
N ARG A 323 -3.56 -4.16 -4.45
CA ARG A 323 -3.01 -5.20 -5.31
C ARG A 323 -2.76 -4.63 -6.70
N HIS A 324 -1.50 -4.63 -7.10
CA HIS A 324 -1.09 -4.16 -8.41
C HIS A 324 -0.85 -5.36 -9.36
N PRO A 325 -1.71 -5.59 -10.38
CA PRO A 325 -1.61 -6.71 -11.31
C PRO A 325 -0.58 -6.55 -12.43
N VAL A 326 0.19 -5.45 -12.43
CA VAL A 326 1.17 -5.14 -13.51
C VAL A 326 0.46 -4.91 -14.86
N ARG A 327 -0.72 -4.29 -14.78
CA ARG A 327 -1.56 -3.83 -15.90
C ARG A 327 -1.83 -2.35 -15.75
N MET A 328 -2.24 -1.70 -16.83
CA MET A 328 -2.80 -0.35 -16.71
C MET A 328 -4.23 -0.44 -16.19
N VAL A 329 -4.68 0.61 -15.50
CA VAL A 329 -6.05 0.69 -15.03
C VAL A 329 -6.97 0.89 -16.22
N GLY A 330 -7.95 -0.01 -16.39
CA GLY A 330 -8.92 0.07 -17.48
C GLY A 330 -8.52 -0.67 -18.77
N ASP A 331 -7.40 -1.41 -18.78
CA ASP A 331 -7.10 -2.35 -19.87
C ASP A 331 -8.28 -3.30 -20.08
N ILE A 332 -8.91 -3.23 -21.26
CA ILE A 332 -10.03 -4.08 -21.63
C ILE A 332 -9.50 -5.51 -21.72
N GLN A 333 -10.11 -6.42 -20.96
CA GLN A 333 -9.81 -7.83 -21.07
C GLN A 333 -10.53 -8.37 -22.31
N ASP A 334 -9.81 -8.50 -23.42
CA ASP A 334 -10.28 -9.33 -24.51
C ASP A 334 -10.52 -10.74 -23.95
N THR A 335 -11.75 -11.23 -24.13
CA THR A 335 -12.15 -12.55 -23.62
C THR A 335 -11.31 -13.67 -24.23
N PHE A 336 -10.80 -13.47 -25.43
CA PHE A 336 -9.96 -14.42 -26.13
C PHE A 336 -8.78 -13.74 -26.82
N VAL A 337 -7.60 -14.34 -26.65
CA VAL A 337 -6.36 -14.01 -27.33
C VAL A 337 -6.11 -15.07 -28.39
N SER A 338 -5.84 -14.63 -29.61
CA SER A 338 -5.41 -15.47 -30.72
C SER A 338 -3.90 -15.36 -30.88
N PHE A 339 -3.22 -16.50 -31.03
CA PHE A 339 -1.78 -16.50 -31.29
C PHE A 339 -1.48 -16.67 -32.77
N SER A 340 -0.40 -16.06 -33.23
CA SER A 340 0.16 -16.32 -34.56
C SER A 340 0.85 -17.68 -34.60
N ASP A 341 0.68 -18.42 -35.69
CA ASP A 341 1.29 -19.74 -35.89
C ASP A 341 2.80 -19.62 -36.19
N PHE A 342 3.60 -19.56 -35.12
CA PHE A 342 5.06 -19.71 -35.17
C PHE A 342 5.47 -21.00 -34.47
N PRO A 343 5.57 -22.14 -35.18
CA PRO A 343 5.80 -23.46 -34.56
C PRO A 343 7.04 -23.51 -33.66
N GLU A 344 8.11 -22.82 -34.06
CA GLU A 344 9.40 -22.77 -33.35
C GLU A 344 9.35 -22.06 -31.99
N ALA A 345 8.32 -21.24 -31.76
CA ALA A 345 8.13 -20.49 -30.52
C ALA A 345 7.53 -21.35 -29.40
N TRP A 346 6.89 -22.48 -29.72
CA TRP A 346 6.15 -23.31 -28.76
C TRP A 346 7.00 -24.45 -28.20
N THR A 347 6.89 -24.71 -26.91
CA THR A 347 7.58 -25.82 -26.25
C THR A 347 6.66 -26.46 -25.23
N GLU A 348 6.41 -27.76 -25.34
CA GLU A 348 5.60 -28.51 -24.38
C GLU A 348 6.45 -28.92 -23.17
N VAL A 349 5.96 -28.61 -21.97
CA VAL A 349 6.65 -28.86 -20.71
C VAL A 349 6.06 -30.08 -20.03
N HIS A 350 6.78 -31.19 -20.07
CA HIS A 350 6.37 -32.45 -19.43
C HIS A 350 6.82 -32.56 -17.96
N THR A 351 7.80 -31.75 -17.56
CA THR A 351 8.35 -31.71 -16.20
C THR A 351 7.40 -31.06 -15.20
N LEU A 352 7.65 -31.28 -13.91
CA LEU A 352 6.86 -30.65 -12.83
C LEU A 352 7.23 -29.18 -12.59
N ARG A 353 8.37 -28.75 -13.12
CA ARG A 353 8.93 -27.41 -12.95
C ARG A 353 9.50 -26.93 -14.28
N LEU A 354 9.39 -25.64 -14.50
CA LEU A 354 10.07 -24.89 -15.55
C LEU A 354 10.93 -23.84 -14.86
N SER A 355 12.19 -23.75 -15.27
CA SER A 355 13.04 -22.59 -14.98
C SER A 355 13.71 -22.22 -16.28
N TYR A 356 13.42 -21.02 -16.76
CA TYR A 356 13.88 -20.55 -18.06
C TYR A 356 14.38 -19.11 -17.94
N SER A 357 15.55 -18.84 -18.52
CA SER A 357 16.06 -17.49 -18.68
C SER A 357 16.32 -17.25 -20.17
N THR A 358 15.82 -16.13 -20.69
CA THR A 358 15.94 -15.81 -22.11
C THR A 358 17.40 -15.55 -22.50
N PRO A 359 17.83 -15.99 -23.69
CA PRO A 359 19.08 -15.54 -24.29
C PRO A 359 19.09 -14.01 -24.47
N THR A 360 20.28 -13.47 -24.76
CA THR A 360 20.46 -12.04 -25.07
C THR A 360 19.73 -11.59 -26.33
N GLU A 361 19.45 -12.51 -27.25
CA GLU A 361 18.70 -12.25 -28.48
C GLU A 361 17.18 -12.31 -28.25
N GLY A 362 16.47 -11.43 -28.95
CA GLY A 362 15.03 -11.27 -28.76
C GLY A 362 14.23 -12.38 -29.42
N HIS A 363 13.76 -13.34 -28.63
CA HIS A 363 12.92 -14.45 -29.11
C HIS A 363 11.56 -14.47 -28.44
N VAL A 364 10.54 -14.78 -29.23
CA VAL A 364 9.21 -15.12 -28.74
C VAL A 364 9.22 -16.58 -28.29
N ARG A 365 8.80 -16.85 -27.05
CA ARG A 365 8.74 -18.20 -26.49
C ARG A 365 7.48 -18.42 -25.68
N TYR A 366 6.81 -19.54 -25.92
CA TYR A 366 5.62 -19.99 -25.23
C TYR A 366 5.82 -21.40 -24.69
N PHE A 367 5.51 -21.59 -23.41
CA PHE A 367 5.59 -22.88 -22.73
C PHE A 367 4.19 -23.42 -22.46
N LEU A 368 3.94 -24.66 -22.88
CA LEU A 368 2.66 -25.34 -22.74
C LEU A 368 2.69 -26.37 -21.61
N PHE A 369 1.71 -26.29 -20.73
CA PHE A 369 1.56 -27.18 -19.58
C PHE A 369 0.23 -27.91 -19.67
N ALA A 370 0.26 -29.22 -19.90
CA ALA A 370 -0.96 -30.05 -19.98
C ALA A 370 -1.65 -30.17 -18.63
N LEU A 371 -2.97 -29.89 -18.58
CA LEU A 371 -3.76 -29.95 -17.34
C LEU A 371 -4.39 -31.32 -17.07
N SER A 372 -4.65 -32.12 -18.11
CA SER A 372 -5.48 -33.34 -18.05
C SER A 372 -5.08 -34.32 -16.94
N SER A 373 -3.80 -34.70 -16.86
CA SER A 373 -3.30 -35.63 -15.83
C SER A 373 -2.86 -34.94 -14.53
N ARG A 374 -2.74 -33.60 -14.52
CA ARG A 374 -2.18 -32.84 -13.41
C ARG A 374 -3.24 -32.36 -12.41
N ARG A 375 -4.50 -32.18 -12.83
CA ARG A 375 -5.60 -31.71 -11.97
C ARG A 375 -5.94 -32.64 -10.80
N THR A 376 -5.69 -33.94 -10.94
CA THR A 376 -5.94 -34.92 -9.87
C THR A 376 -4.80 -34.95 -8.85
N ALA A 377 -3.58 -34.65 -9.30
CA ALA A 377 -2.38 -34.76 -8.49
C ALA A 377 -1.94 -33.43 -7.84
N TYR A 378 -2.41 -32.29 -8.34
CA TYR A 378 -2.01 -30.95 -7.90
C TYR A 378 -3.21 -30.03 -7.73
N SER A 379 -3.07 -29.08 -6.83
CA SER A 379 -4.13 -28.13 -6.46
C SER A 379 -3.96 -26.76 -7.14
N HIS A 380 -2.70 -26.34 -7.33
CA HIS A 380 -2.36 -25.01 -7.79
C HIS A 380 -1.22 -25.06 -8.82
N PHE A 381 -1.11 -23.99 -9.61
CA PHE A 381 0.02 -23.70 -10.47
C PHE A 381 0.58 -22.33 -10.11
N TYR A 382 1.87 -22.29 -9.80
CA TYR A 382 2.57 -21.07 -9.40
C TYR A 382 3.57 -20.70 -10.47
N CYS A 383 3.56 -19.45 -10.89
CA CYS A 383 4.58 -18.88 -11.76
C CYS A 383 5.07 -17.54 -11.23
N ARG A 384 6.32 -17.21 -11.56
CA ARG A 384 6.89 -15.89 -11.36
C ARG A 384 7.74 -15.45 -12.53
N SER A 385 7.83 -14.14 -12.74
CA SER A 385 8.66 -13.55 -13.80
C SER A 385 9.16 -12.15 -13.42
N ASN A 386 10.43 -11.87 -13.72
CA ASN A 386 11.01 -10.53 -13.59
C ASN A 386 10.62 -9.56 -14.72
N ASN A 387 9.89 -10.02 -15.75
CA ASN A 387 9.39 -9.16 -16.81
C ASN A 387 8.22 -8.32 -16.30
N LEU A 388 8.49 -7.08 -15.88
CA LEU A 388 7.48 -6.15 -15.38
C LEU A 388 6.84 -5.29 -16.49
N GLU A 389 7.28 -5.45 -17.74
CA GLU A 389 6.80 -4.66 -18.88
C GLU A 389 5.58 -5.33 -19.53
N THR A 390 5.57 -6.66 -19.60
CA THR A 390 4.44 -7.41 -20.16
C THR A 390 3.31 -7.58 -19.14
N SER A 391 2.10 -7.18 -19.49
CA SER A 391 0.94 -7.27 -18.60
C SER A 391 0.15 -8.58 -18.78
N SER A 392 0.18 -9.14 -19.99
CA SER A 392 -0.35 -10.46 -20.35
C SER A 392 0.80 -11.43 -20.57
N TRP A 393 0.83 -12.50 -19.79
CA TRP A 393 1.94 -13.44 -19.78
C TRP A 393 1.55 -14.89 -19.45
N VAL A 394 0.37 -15.13 -18.87
CA VAL A 394 -0.18 -16.47 -18.65
C VAL A 394 -1.58 -16.57 -19.23
N PHE A 395 -1.81 -17.61 -20.02
CA PHE A 395 -3.06 -17.84 -20.73
C PHE A 395 -3.57 -19.27 -20.52
N GLY A 396 -4.88 -19.45 -20.60
CA GLY A 396 -5.53 -20.74 -20.61
C GLY A 396 -5.96 -21.12 -22.02
N CYS A 397 -5.34 -22.15 -22.60
CA CYS A 397 -5.65 -22.62 -23.94
C CYS A 397 -7.00 -23.36 -24.00
N VAL A 398 -7.92 -22.85 -24.82
CA VAL A 398 -9.26 -23.43 -25.03
C VAL A 398 -9.31 -24.23 -26.34
N GLN A 399 -8.65 -23.75 -27.38
CA GLN A 399 -8.57 -24.43 -28.68
C GLN A 399 -7.12 -24.61 -29.11
N ARG A 400 -6.75 -25.85 -29.44
CA ARG A 400 -5.39 -26.27 -29.82
C ARG A 400 -5.36 -26.69 -31.29
N ASN A 401 -4.25 -26.42 -31.97
CA ASN A 401 -3.95 -26.94 -33.30
C ASN A 401 -2.55 -27.56 -33.28
N GLY A 402 -2.46 -28.90 -33.32
CA GLY A 402 -1.16 -29.59 -33.24
C GLY A 402 -0.39 -29.28 -31.95
N SER A 403 0.73 -28.58 -32.05
CA SER A 403 1.59 -28.17 -30.92
C SER A 403 1.38 -26.72 -30.46
N SER A 404 0.51 -25.95 -31.10
CA SER A 404 0.25 -24.53 -30.76
C SER A 404 -1.15 -24.34 -30.16
N CYS A 405 -1.29 -23.27 -29.36
CA CYS A 405 -2.61 -22.81 -28.93
C CYS A 405 -3.14 -21.76 -29.90
N VAL A 406 -4.33 -21.99 -30.46
CA VAL A 406 -4.95 -21.04 -31.41
C VAL A 406 -5.77 -19.99 -30.66
N LYS A 407 -6.56 -20.43 -29.67
CA LYS A 407 -7.46 -19.57 -28.91
C LYS A 407 -7.26 -19.80 -27.42
N ALA A 408 -6.92 -18.75 -26.69
CA ALA A 408 -6.73 -18.80 -25.24
C ALA A 408 -7.45 -17.66 -24.51
N VAL A 409 -7.70 -17.86 -23.22
CA VAL A 409 -8.19 -16.83 -22.30
C VAL A 409 -7.01 -16.27 -21.54
N ASP A 410 -6.91 -14.95 -21.40
CA ASP A 410 -5.87 -14.32 -20.59
C ASP A 410 -6.16 -14.48 -19.10
N LEU A 411 -5.26 -15.16 -18.39
CA LEU A 411 -5.37 -15.44 -16.94
C LEU A 411 -4.51 -14.49 -16.10
N SER A 412 -3.80 -13.55 -16.74
CA SER A 412 -2.82 -12.71 -16.04
C SER A 412 -3.45 -11.58 -15.22
N SER A 413 -4.78 -11.42 -15.22
CA SER A 413 -5.49 -10.52 -14.29
C SER A 413 -5.28 -10.90 -12.82
N GLY A 414 -5.03 -12.19 -12.55
CA GLY A 414 -4.66 -12.70 -11.24
C GLY A 414 -3.21 -12.43 -10.82
N THR A 415 -2.44 -11.67 -11.62
CA THR A 415 -1.05 -11.36 -11.27
C THR A 415 -0.99 -10.52 -10.00
N GLU A 416 0.04 -10.73 -9.19
CA GLU A 416 0.39 -9.91 -8.05
C GLU A 416 1.84 -9.45 -8.19
N LEU A 417 2.07 -8.15 -8.02
CA LEU A 417 3.41 -7.58 -8.02
C LEU A 417 4.08 -7.79 -6.65
N LEU A 418 5.26 -8.39 -6.66
CA LEU A 418 6.21 -8.43 -5.53
C LEU A 418 7.39 -7.49 -5.82
N PRO A 419 8.28 -7.21 -4.84
CA PRO A 419 9.34 -6.23 -5.03
C PRO A 419 10.26 -6.44 -6.26
N PRO A 420 10.76 -7.65 -6.54
CA PRO A 420 11.68 -7.88 -7.65
C PRO A 420 11.02 -8.48 -8.90
N TYR A 421 9.78 -8.98 -8.81
CA TYR A 421 9.11 -9.72 -9.88
C TYR A 421 7.61 -9.77 -9.67
N LYS A 422 6.88 -10.24 -10.68
CA LYS A 422 5.45 -10.52 -10.60
C LYS A 422 5.20 -12.01 -10.40
N VAL A 423 4.11 -12.37 -9.73
CA VAL A 423 3.71 -13.75 -9.47
C VAL A 423 2.27 -13.99 -9.90
N LEU A 424 1.94 -15.22 -10.27
CA LEU A 424 0.58 -15.67 -10.52
C LEU A 424 0.39 -17.03 -9.85
N ILE A 425 -0.70 -17.14 -9.08
CA ILE A 425 -1.10 -18.38 -8.42
C ILE A 425 -2.48 -18.72 -8.95
N LEU A 426 -2.59 -19.83 -9.67
CA LEU A 426 -3.84 -20.31 -10.25
C LEU A 426 -4.31 -21.55 -9.48
N ARG A 427 -5.59 -21.59 -9.12
CA ARG A 427 -6.24 -22.79 -8.60
C ARG A 427 -6.71 -23.64 -9.78
N LEU A 428 -6.30 -24.91 -9.83
CA LEU A 428 -6.57 -25.77 -10.98
C LEU A 428 -8.04 -26.18 -11.09
N GLY A 429 -8.77 -26.20 -9.96
CA GLY A 429 -10.22 -26.48 -9.93
C GLY A 429 -11.06 -25.44 -10.66
N ASP A 430 -10.59 -24.18 -10.73
CA ASP A 430 -11.34 -23.07 -11.34
C ASP A 430 -11.18 -23.04 -12.88
N LEU A 431 -10.29 -23.88 -13.44
CA LEU A 431 -9.88 -23.85 -14.84
C LEU A 431 -10.53 -24.93 -15.69
N SER A 432 -11.76 -25.36 -15.37
CA SER A 432 -12.40 -26.55 -15.98
C SER A 432 -12.38 -26.55 -17.52
N SER A 433 -12.61 -25.40 -18.15
CA SER A 433 -12.69 -25.18 -19.60
C SER A 433 -11.33 -25.08 -20.33
N VAL A 434 -10.21 -25.10 -19.61
CA VAL A 434 -8.87 -24.89 -20.16
C VAL A 434 -8.13 -26.22 -20.34
N SER A 435 -7.62 -26.50 -21.54
CA SER A 435 -6.87 -27.75 -21.80
C SER A 435 -5.40 -27.69 -21.34
N HIS A 436 -4.75 -26.54 -21.57
CA HIS A 436 -3.34 -26.30 -21.27
C HIS A 436 -3.15 -24.90 -20.69
N LEU A 437 -2.15 -24.73 -19.82
CA LEU A 437 -1.66 -23.40 -19.47
C LEU A 437 -0.54 -23.00 -20.43
N VAL A 438 -0.57 -21.77 -20.90
CA VAL A 438 0.44 -21.15 -21.75
C VAL A 438 1.16 -20.09 -20.94
N VAL A 439 2.49 -20.19 -20.84
CA VAL A 439 3.31 -19.16 -20.20
C VAL A 439 4.19 -18.52 -21.25
N SER A 440 4.05 -17.21 -21.44
CA SER A 440 4.90 -16.42 -22.32
C SER A 440 6.17 -16.00 -21.59
N ALA A 441 7.31 -16.27 -22.20
CA ALA A 441 8.64 -15.88 -21.74
C ALA A 441 9.40 -15.10 -22.82
N SER A 442 8.67 -14.30 -23.60
CA SER A 442 9.23 -13.55 -24.71
C SER A 442 10.10 -12.38 -24.20
N ASN A 443 11.30 -12.21 -24.78
CA ASN A 443 12.18 -11.07 -24.54
C ASN A 443 12.21 -10.20 -25.80
N LEU A 444 11.29 -9.24 -25.92
CA LEU A 444 11.24 -8.34 -27.09
C LEU A 444 12.13 -7.10 -26.94
N ASN A 445 12.55 -6.79 -25.70
CA ASN A 445 13.20 -5.52 -25.35
C ASN A 445 14.68 -5.68 -24.98
N GLY A 446 15.28 -6.84 -25.26
CA GLY A 446 16.70 -7.13 -25.03
C GLY A 446 17.12 -7.30 -23.56
N LYS A 447 16.17 -7.27 -22.61
CA LYS A 447 16.44 -7.48 -21.17
C LYS A 447 16.26 -8.96 -20.81
N PRO A 448 17.19 -9.57 -20.05
CA PRO A 448 17.06 -10.97 -19.66
C PRO A 448 15.80 -11.19 -18.81
N VAL A 449 14.89 -11.99 -19.34
CA VAL A 449 13.65 -12.41 -18.67
C VAL A 449 13.85 -13.80 -18.10
N THR A 450 13.60 -13.95 -16.80
CA THR A 450 13.56 -15.23 -16.12
C THR A 450 12.12 -15.57 -15.77
N VAL A 451 11.71 -16.81 -16.03
CA VAL A 451 10.41 -17.37 -15.71
C VAL A 451 10.60 -18.67 -14.97
N ASP A 452 10.04 -18.76 -13.76
CA ASP A 452 9.98 -20.00 -13.00
C ASP A 452 8.52 -20.38 -12.77
N CYS A 453 8.16 -21.63 -13.05
CA CYS A 453 6.83 -22.16 -12.84
C CYS A 453 6.88 -23.56 -12.21
N GLU A 454 5.92 -23.88 -11.35
CA GLU A 454 5.78 -25.22 -10.78
C GLU A 454 4.33 -25.60 -10.48
N TRP A 455 4.08 -26.91 -10.49
CA TRP A 455 2.84 -27.49 -9.98
C TRP A 455 2.91 -27.66 -8.46
N GLN A 456 1.83 -27.31 -7.76
CA GLN A 456 1.81 -27.19 -6.31
C GLN A 456 0.67 -27.96 -5.65
N ARG A 457 0.97 -28.59 -4.51
CA ARG A 457 -0.01 -29.18 -3.58
C ARG A 457 -0.10 -28.30 -2.34
N GLN A 458 -1.28 -27.76 -2.06
CA GLN A 458 -1.50 -26.83 -0.95
C GLN A 458 -1.13 -27.42 0.41
N GLU A 459 -1.47 -28.69 0.65
CA GLU A 459 -1.16 -29.40 1.90
C GLU A 459 0.34 -29.57 2.11
N ALA A 460 1.10 -29.89 1.05
CA ALA A 460 2.55 -30.04 1.13
C ALA A 460 3.31 -28.72 1.29
N GLN A 461 2.62 -27.58 1.16
CA GLN A 461 3.20 -26.24 1.22
C GLN A 461 2.84 -25.46 2.47
N THR A 462 1.88 -25.96 3.26
CA THR A 462 1.41 -25.27 4.47
C THR A 462 1.99 -25.94 5.70
N LEU A 463 2.78 -25.19 6.46
CA LEU A 463 3.34 -25.60 7.75
C LEU A 463 2.72 -24.72 8.84
N THR A 464 2.58 -25.28 10.04
CA THR A 464 2.10 -24.54 11.20
C THR A 464 3.21 -24.44 12.24
N VAL A 465 3.40 -23.25 12.81
CA VAL A 465 4.41 -22.97 13.82
C VAL A 465 3.76 -22.19 14.95
N SER A 466 3.89 -22.67 16.17
CA SER A 466 3.43 -21.91 17.34
C SER A 466 4.48 -20.88 17.74
N VAL A 467 4.10 -19.61 17.82
CA VAL A 467 4.98 -18.60 18.45
C VAL A 467 5.08 -18.88 19.95
N PRO A 468 6.27 -18.71 20.53
CA PRO A 468 6.46 -18.92 21.96
C PRO A 468 5.67 -17.88 22.76
N HIS A 469 5.23 -18.27 23.96
CA HIS A 469 4.59 -17.33 24.88
C HIS A 469 5.61 -16.27 25.33
N VAL A 470 5.19 -15.02 25.53
CA VAL A 470 6.10 -13.92 25.91
C VAL A 470 6.87 -14.21 27.21
N LEU A 471 6.26 -14.96 28.13
CA LEU A 471 6.87 -15.39 29.40
C LEU A 471 7.82 -16.60 29.29
N SER A 472 7.98 -17.20 28.10
CA SER A 472 8.87 -18.36 27.91
C SER A 472 10.37 -18.01 27.94
N LEU A 473 10.71 -16.71 28.00
CA LEU A 473 12.09 -16.18 28.09
C LEU A 473 13.06 -16.74 27.04
N GLY A 474 12.55 -17.21 25.89
CA GLY A 474 13.36 -17.72 24.79
C GLY A 474 13.92 -19.15 24.98
N PHE A 475 13.52 -19.87 26.04
CA PHE A 475 14.06 -21.20 26.35
C PHE A 475 13.46 -22.35 25.50
N THR A 476 12.39 -22.11 24.76
CA THR A 476 11.78 -23.08 23.85
C THR A 476 12.07 -22.67 22.41
N ALA A 477 13.14 -23.18 21.82
CA ALA A 477 13.44 -23.04 20.40
C ALA A 477 13.22 -24.38 19.71
N SER A 478 12.10 -24.54 19.01
CA SER A 478 11.92 -25.59 18.01
C SER A 478 12.42 -25.09 16.66
N GLU A 479 13.07 -25.93 15.86
CA GLU A 479 13.44 -25.56 14.48
C GLU A 479 12.43 -26.15 13.52
N VAL A 480 11.89 -25.35 12.60
CA VAL A 480 11.04 -25.85 11.53
C VAL A 480 11.83 -25.86 10.23
N LEU A 481 12.05 -27.07 9.72
CA LEU A 481 12.71 -27.30 8.44
C LEU A 481 11.67 -27.35 7.33
N VAL A 482 11.84 -26.50 6.33
CA VAL A 482 11.01 -26.53 5.13
C VAL A 482 11.52 -27.65 4.23
N ASN A 483 10.92 -28.83 4.37
CA ASN A 483 11.34 -30.09 3.71
C ASN A 483 11.13 -30.13 2.19
N SER A 484 10.81 -29.01 1.55
CA SER A 484 10.47 -28.93 0.13
C SER A 484 11.26 -27.84 -0.58
N SER A 485 11.75 -28.14 -1.79
CA SER A 485 12.47 -27.21 -2.67
C SER A 485 11.54 -26.39 -3.56
N GLY A 486 10.29 -26.19 -3.11
CA GLY A 486 9.26 -25.44 -3.82
C GLY A 486 9.62 -23.97 -4.04
N LEU A 487 8.80 -23.29 -4.84
CA LEU A 487 8.87 -21.86 -5.11
C LEU A 487 7.98 -21.04 -4.17
N LEU A 488 7.01 -21.68 -3.50
CA LEU A 488 6.13 -21.07 -2.51
C LEU A 488 5.94 -21.99 -1.31
N HIS A 489 6.11 -21.44 -0.12
CA HIS A 489 5.77 -22.07 1.15
C HIS A 489 4.97 -21.10 2.01
N ASN A 490 4.03 -21.66 2.77
CA ASN A 490 3.11 -20.93 3.63
C ASN A 490 3.32 -21.42 5.06
N ILE A 491 3.79 -20.56 5.95
CA ILE A 491 3.99 -20.89 7.36
C ILE A 491 2.97 -20.10 8.18
N GLN A 492 2.00 -20.81 8.75
CA GLN A 492 0.98 -20.23 9.61
C GLN A 492 1.53 -20.09 11.03
N LEU A 493 1.57 -18.85 11.54
CA LEU A 493 2.04 -18.55 12.89
C LEU A 493 0.87 -18.62 13.88
N LEU A 494 0.76 -19.74 14.58
CA LEU A 494 -0.26 -19.99 15.59
C LEU A 494 0.05 -19.18 16.85
N HIS A 495 -0.99 -18.66 17.51
CA HIS A 495 -0.90 -17.84 18.73
C HIS A 495 -0.22 -16.47 18.55
N PHE A 496 0.01 -16.03 17.31
CA PHE A 496 0.48 -14.68 17.03
C PHE A 496 -0.71 -13.76 16.71
N HIS A 497 -1.24 -13.08 17.72
CA HIS A 497 -2.48 -12.31 17.59
C HIS A 497 -2.57 -11.05 18.46
N GLN A 498 -1.54 -10.73 19.25
CA GLN A 498 -1.53 -9.56 20.15
C GLN A 498 -0.43 -8.56 19.76
N VAL A 499 -0.74 -7.27 19.91
CA VAL A 499 0.20 -6.16 19.61
C VAL A 499 1.44 -6.11 20.51
N TYR A 500 1.38 -6.68 21.70
CA TYR A 500 2.54 -6.74 22.62
C TYR A 500 3.52 -7.86 22.26
N GLN A 501 3.16 -8.76 21.36
CA GLN A 501 4.04 -9.82 20.90
C GLN A 501 5.01 -9.25 19.85
N ALA A 502 6.31 -9.32 20.13
CA ALA A 502 7.35 -9.03 19.15
C ALA A 502 8.35 -10.18 19.07
N PHE A 503 8.65 -10.59 17.86
CA PHE A 503 9.59 -11.66 17.59
C PHE A 503 10.55 -11.26 16.47
N ARG A 504 11.77 -11.79 16.55
CA ARG A 504 12.65 -11.87 15.39
C ARG A 504 12.55 -13.27 14.80
N ILE A 505 12.28 -13.32 13.51
CA ILE A 505 12.22 -14.56 12.74
C ILE A 505 13.48 -14.59 11.89
N SER A 506 14.43 -15.45 12.26
CA SER A 506 15.60 -15.71 11.43
C SER A 506 15.24 -16.74 10.38
N LEU A 507 15.61 -16.48 9.12
CA LEU A 507 15.43 -17.39 8.00
C LEU A 507 16.80 -17.68 7.42
N VAL A 508 17.20 -18.95 7.48
CA VAL A 508 18.48 -19.40 6.93
C VAL A 508 18.22 -20.16 5.63
N SER A 509 18.82 -19.69 4.55
CA SER A 509 18.73 -20.33 3.23
C SER A 509 20.07 -20.97 2.85
N GLN A 510 20.04 -22.27 2.51
CA GLN A 510 21.19 -23.05 2.10
C GLN A 510 20.95 -23.61 0.69
N CYS A 511 21.78 -23.22 -0.26
CA CYS A 511 21.59 -23.57 -1.66
C CYS A 511 22.88 -24.06 -2.29
N LYS A 512 22.75 -25.03 -3.20
CA LYS A 512 23.85 -25.40 -4.10
C LYS A 512 24.10 -24.23 -5.05
N VAL A 513 25.34 -23.74 -5.11
CA VAL A 513 25.73 -22.53 -5.85
C VAL A 513 25.38 -22.68 -7.34
N THR A 514 24.53 -21.79 -7.85
CA THR A 514 24.37 -21.55 -9.29
C THR A 514 24.25 -20.05 -9.52
N LYS A 515 24.88 -19.53 -10.59
CA LYS A 515 24.71 -18.14 -11.03
C LYS A 515 23.27 -17.92 -11.54
N ASP A 516 22.80 -16.67 -11.44
CA ASP A 516 21.56 -16.13 -12.00
C ASP A 516 20.23 -16.69 -11.44
N ARG A 517 19.88 -16.30 -10.20
CA ARG A 517 18.58 -16.60 -9.59
C ARG A 517 17.78 -15.35 -9.29
N LEU A 518 16.45 -15.45 -9.43
CA LEU A 518 15.56 -14.47 -8.82
C LEU A 518 15.75 -14.49 -7.29
N PRO A 519 15.80 -13.32 -6.64
CA PRO A 519 15.93 -13.23 -5.19
C PRO A 519 14.72 -13.87 -4.51
N SER A 520 14.87 -14.33 -3.26
CA SER A 520 13.72 -14.78 -2.48
C SER A 520 12.97 -13.58 -1.90
N VAL A 521 11.65 -13.70 -1.78
CA VAL A 521 10.79 -12.69 -1.14
C VAL A 521 10.04 -13.35 0.00
N TYR A 522 10.25 -12.84 1.20
CA TYR A 522 9.53 -13.26 2.39
C TYR A 522 8.50 -12.20 2.75
N ARG A 523 7.23 -12.61 2.79
CA ARG A 523 6.10 -11.74 3.10
C ARG A 523 5.47 -12.18 4.41
N MET A 524 5.49 -11.31 5.41
CA MET A 524 4.59 -11.44 6.54
C MET A 524 3.24 -10.89 6.12
N LYS A 525 2.20 -11.71 6.13
CA LYS A 525 0.85 -11.33 5.72
C LYS A 525 -0.07 -11.32 6.92
N VAL A 526 -0.69 -10.17 7.17
CA VAL A 526 -1.62 -9.97 8.28
C VAL A 526 -2.98 -9.54 7.73
N PRO A 527 -3.96 -10.47 7.66
CA PRO A 527 -5.15 -10.27 6.84
C PRO A 527 -6.14 -9.24 7.39
N TRP A 528 -6.16 -8.99 8.70
CA TRP A 528 -7.18 -8.14 9.34
C TRP A 528 -6.90 -6.63 9.25
N PHE A 529 -5.63 -6.22 9.13
CA PHE A 529 -5.25 -4.80 9.09
C PHE A 529 -4.37 -4.42 7.88
N ARG A 530 -4.08 -5.40 7.00
CA ARG A 530 -3.30 -5.16 5.77
C ARG A 530 -1.98 -4.46 6.10
N GLU A 531 -1.25 -5.06 7.03
CA GLU A 531 0.06 -4.61 7.51
C GLU A 531 1.19 -5.49 6.99
N ASP A 532 1.03 -5.98 5.76
CA ASP A 532 2.01 -6.85 5.14
C ASP A 532 3.40 -6.20 5.09
N SER A 533 4.43 -6.99 5.37
CA SER A 533 5.83 -6.55 5.31
C SER A 533 6.64 -7.49 4.42
N PHE A 534 7.54 -6.91 3.62
CA PHE A 534 8.31 -7.64 2.62
C PHE A 534 9.80 -7.56 2.92
N THR A 535 10.48 -8.70 2.86
CA THR A 535 11.93 -8.81 2.94
C THR A 535 12.44 -9.52 1.70
N THR A 536 13.25 -8.81 0.89
CA THR A 536 13.85 -9.35 -0.33
C THR A 536 15.29 -9.73 -0.04
N VAL A 537 15.70 -10.95 -0.40
CA VAL A 537 17.00 -11.48 -0.03
C VAL A 537 17.63 -12.24 -1.18
N SER A 538 18.88 -11.91 -1.50
CA SER A 538 19.73 -12.72 -2.36
C SER A 538 20.17 -13.98 -1.61
N VAL A 539 20.18 -15.13 -2.27
CA VAL A 539 20.36 -16.44 -1.64
C VAL A 539 21.68 -17.07 -2.12
N PRO A 540 22.49 -17.74 -1.28
CA PRO A 540 22.26 -18.07 0.14
C PRO A 540 22.44 -16.87 1.08
N SER A 541 21.68 -16.86 2.16
CA SER A 541 21.64 -15.77 3.13
C SER A 541 20.95 -16.16 4.44
N VAL A 542 21.27 -15.39 5.48
CA VAL A 542 20.52 -15.32 6.72
C VAL A 542 19.76 -14.00 6.71
N ALA A 543 18.43 -14.06 6.83
CA ALA A 543 17.58 -12.88 6.86
C ALA A 543 16.82 -12.80 8.18
N GLU A 544 16.71 -11.60 8.73
CA GLU A 544 15.88 -11.35 9.90
C GLU A 544 14.59 -10.63 9.48
N ILE A 545 13.45 -11.17 9.91
CA ILE A 545 12.15 -10.54 9.74
C ILE A 545 11.63 -10.15 11.11
N SER A 546 11.20 -8.90 11.23
CA SER A 546 10.50 -8.42 12.42
C SER A 546 9.05 -8.87 12.38
N GLY A 547 8.64 -9.68 13.35
CA GLY A 547 7.26 -10.08 13.59
C GLY A 547 6.67 -9.23 14.70
N MET A 548 6.03 -8.12 14.33
CA MET A 548 5.29 -7.23 15.24
C MET A 548 3.92 -6.95 14.63
N LEU A 549 2.87 -6.80 15.45
CA LEU A 549 1.53 -6.48 14.97
C LEU A 549 1.19 -5.03 15.32
N HIS A 550 0.59 -4.27 14.41
CA HIS A 550 0.08 -2.94 14.74
C HIS A 550 -1.34 -2.99 15.29
N THR A 551 -2.08 -4.07 15.04
CA THR A 551 -3.42 -4.29 15.59
C THR A 551 -3.58 -5.73 16.06
N SER A 552 -4.32 -5.90 17.16
CA SER A 552 -4.63 -7.24 17.65
C SER A 552 -5.69 -7.88 16.76
N ARG A 553 -5.65 -9.21 16.67
CA ARG A 553 -6.58 -9.97 15.83
C ARG A 553 -8.04 -9.71 16.27
N PRO A 554 -8.93 -9.30 15.35
CA PRO A 554 -10.31 -8.98 15.70
C PRO A 554 -11.23 -10.22 15.79
N ASP A 555 -10.85 -11.32 15.15
CA ASP A 555 -11.65 -12.54 14.99
C ASP A 555 -10.84 -13.81 15.32
N ASN A 556 -11.48 -14.99 15.29
CA ASN A 556 -10.80 -16.26 15.63
C ASN A 556 -10.38 -17.10 14.41
N THR A 557 -10.83 -16.74 13.20
CA THR A 557 -10.60 -17.53 11.97
C THR A 557 -9.33 -17.08 11.23
N SER A 558 -8.91 -15.83 11.41
CA SER A 558 -7.72 -15.31 10.77
C SER A 558 -6.43 -15.67 11.53
N SER A 559 -5.31 -15.74 10.80
CA SER A 559 -3.99 -16.00 11.37
C SER A 559 -2.92 -15.30 10.54
N VAL A 560 -1.79 -15.02 11.18
CA VAL A 560 -0.63 -14.44 10.51
C VAL A 560 0.02 -15.51 9.65
N LEU A 561 0.34 -15.16 8.40
CA LEU A 561 0.93 -16.07 7.44
C LEU A 561 2.29 -15.54 6.98
N LEU A 562 3.35 -16.30 7.21
CA LEU A 562 4.66 -16.05 6.63
C LEU A 562 4.74 -16.80 5.29
N GLN A 563 4.63 -16.06 4.19
CA GLN A 563 4.76 -16.59 2.83
C GLN A 563 6.20 -16.47 2.36
N LEU A 564 6.81 -17.60 2.02
CA LEU A 564 8.18 -17.66 1.51
C LEU A 564 8.13 -17.92 0.01
N HIS A 565 8.41 -16.90 -0.79
CA HIS A 565 8.69 -17.06 -2.21
C HIS A 565 10.18 -17.37 -2.39
N THR A 566 10.48 -18.62 -2.69
CA THR A 566 11.82 -19.19 -2.52
C THR A 566 12.51 -19.43 -3.85
N ALA A 567 13.84 -19.38 -3.85
CA ALA A 567 14.65 -19.88 -4.94
C ALA A 567 14.57 -21.43 -5.01
N PRO A 568 14.55 -22.04 -6.21
CA PRO A 568 14.53 -23.48 -6.37
C PRO A 568 15.83 -24.12 -5.88
N ASN A 569 15.78 -25.43 -5.57
CA ASN A 569 16.93 -26.24 -5.16
C ASN A 569 17.68 -25.68 -3.93
N CYS A 570 16.91 -25.13 -2.98
CA CYS A 570 17.37 -24.58 -1.72
C CYS A 570 16.67 -25.27 -0.56
N GLN A 571 17.36 -25.38 0.57
CA GLN A 571 16.78 -25.73 1.86
C GLN A 571 16.61 -24.46 2.69
N TYR A 572 15.44 -24.31 3.32
CA TYR A 572 15.14 -23.19 4.19
C TYR A 572 14.90 -23.70 5.60
N LYS A 573 15.57 -23.08 6.56
CA LYS A 573 15.38 -23.33 7.98
C LYS A 573 14.76 -22.09 8.61
N VAL A 574 13.65 -22.31 9.31
CA VAL A 574 12.96 -21.28 10.10
C VAL A 574 13.09 -21.69 11.56
N PRO A 575 14.13 -21.26 12.28
CA PRO A 575 14.13 -21.34 13.75
C PRO A 575 12.86 -20.69 14.31
N GLN A 576 12.32 -21.24 15.39
CA GLN A 576 11.16 -20.69 16.07
C GLN A 576 11.41 -19.22 16.41
N PRO A 577 10.40 -18.34 16.25
CA PRO A 577 10.57 -16.92 16.46
C PRO A 577 11.10 -16.65 17.88
N THR A 578 12.26 -16.00 17.99
CA THR A 578 12.82 -15.66 19.29
C THR A 578 12.09 -14.43 19.82
N CYS A 579 11.52 -14.54 21.03
CA CYS A 579 10.88 -13.41 21.69
C CYS A 579 11.94 -12.33 21.93
N GLN A 580 11.67 -11.10 21.48
CA GLN A 580 12.41 -9.97 22.01
C GLN A 580 11.91 -9.78 23.45
N THR A 581 12.75 -10.10 24.44
CA THR A 581 12.46 -9.77 25.84
C THR A 581 12.41 -8.25 25.96
N PHE A 582 11.21 -7.72 26.18
CA PHE A 582 10.97 -6.32 26.58
C PHE A 582 11.08 -6.16 28.08
#